data_AF-A0A2K3DEQ5-F1
#
_entry.id   AF-A0A2K3DEQ5-F1
#
_cell.length_a   1.000
_cell.length_b   1.000
_cell.length_c   1.000
_cell.angle_alpha   90.00
_cell.angle_beta   90.00
_cell.angle_gamma   90.00
#
_symmetry.space_group_name_H-M   'P 1'
#
loop_
_entity.id
_entity.type
_entity.pdbx_description
1 polymer ?
#
loop_
_entity_poly.entity_id
_entity_poly.type
_entity_poly.pdbx_seq_one_letter_code
_entity_poly.pdbx_strand_id
1 'polypeptide(L)'
;MQVFALCEALYEYSGLAVLRLPYNFLNDMAAQAVARLMQVNPGLQLLDLTGNEVTDKGAAAITEVLAKPEAGLKALILRHNPIGDTGALAVADMLRSNRSLTLLDLADCHVAVKGLIGLANALTAPEGNRSLQVLDLEDAQLAAPQDSTYQHMSRMLATNTTLTELSLAKCRLVDSQLELLTTYGFARSSARWSSLSLRANRLSPFSGPTLERLLALPALCRLQRLTLASNSLGNDGASALARVLPTACPDIRELDLRSNGIGDVGLLALAAALPLVNSLELLLLWGNSFSPASSRAVAEALAAPALRRLRSDLRPYVVDGEVALALQEVE
;
A
#
# COMPACT_ATOMS: atom_id res chain seq x y z
N MET A 1 27.04 -17.05 -7.88
CA MET A 1 27.98 -17.10 -9.03
C MET A 1 27.33 -16.58 -10.32
N GLN A 2 26.07 -16.92 -10.61
CA GLN A 2 25.40 -16.52 -11.86
C GLN A 2 25.16 -15.00 -12.03
N VAL A 3 24.81 -14.26 -10.96
CA VAL A 3 24.56 -12.80 -11.09
C VAL A 3 25.83 -11.97 -11.30
N PHE A 4 26.99 -12.39 -10.81
CA PHE A 4 28.24 -11.68 -11.13
C PHE A 4 28.55 -11.77 -12.62
N ALA A 5 28.47 -12.98 -13.18
CA ALA A 5 28.65 -13.20 -14.61
C ALA A 5 27.59 -12.44 -15.44
N LEU A 6 26.34 -12.36 -14.96
CA LEU A 6 25.30 -11.54 -15.58
C LEU A 6 25.67 -10.05 -15.57
N CYS A 7 26.05 -9.51 -14.41
CA CYS A 7 26.43 -8.10 -14.28
C CYS A 7 27.68 -7.77 -15.12
N GLU A 8 28.64 -8.68 -15.21
CA GLU A 8 29.81 -8.55 -16.09
C GLU A 8 29.42 -8.58 -17.56
N ALA A 9 28.58 -9.53 -17.98
CA ALA A 9 28.10 -9.63 -19.36
C ALA A 9 27.27 -8.41 -19.78
N LEU A 10 26.52 -7.82 -18.84
CA LEU A 10 25.72 -6.62 -19.08
C LEU A 10 26.52 -5.33 -18.91
N TYR A 11 27.77 -5.38 -18.45
CA TYR A 11 28.57 -4.16 -18.18
C TYR A 11 28.85 -3.36 -19.45
N GLU A 12 29.01 -4.03 -20.60
CA GLU A 12 29.22 -3.40 -21.90
C GLU A 12 27.90 -2.97 -22.58
N TYR A 13 26.76 -3.35 -22.00
CA TYR A 13 25.44 -2.99 -22.51
C TYR A 13 24.92 -1.74 -21.79
N SER A 14 24.73 -0.64 -22.52
CA SER A 14 24.28 0.66 -21.99
C SER A 14 22.80 0.97 -22.24
N GLY A 15 22.05 0.01 -22.79
CA GLY A 15 20.63 0.15 -23.15
C GLY A 15 19.64 -0.41 -22.14
N LEU A 16 20.07 -0.77 -20.93
CA LEU A 16 19.21 -1.48 -19.98
C LEU A 16 18.18 -0.52 -19.37
N ALA A 17 16.89 -0.76 -19.65
CA ALA A 17 15.79 0.02 -19.09
C ALA A 17 15.15 -0.63 -17.85
N VAL A 18 15.16 -1.97 -17.77
CA VAL A 18 14.50 -2.74 -16.71
C VAL A 18 15.39 -3.89 -16.29
N LEU A 19 15.63 -4.03 -14.99
CA LEU A 19 16.32 -5.17 -14.39
C LEU A 19 15.45 -5.78 -13.29
N ARG A 20 15.02 -7.03 -13.48
CA ARG A 20 14.26 -7.81 -12.49
C ARG A 20 15.02 -9.05 -12.13
N LEU A 21 15.36 -9.19 -10.85
CA LEU A 21 16.05 -10.35 -10.29
C LEU A 21 15.36 -10.85 -9.00
N PRO A 22 14.03 -11.03 -8.98
CA PRO A 22 13.35 -11.47 -7.77
C PRO A 22 13.70 -12.93 -7.41
N TYR A 23 13.83 -13.25 -6.13
CA TYR A 23 14.04 -14.60 -5.60
C TYR A 23 15.26 -15.34 -6.18
N ASN A 24 16.41 -14.65 -6.26
CA ASN A 24 17.68 -15.18 -6.78
C ASN A 24 18.78 -15.36 -5.72
N PHE A 25 18.44 -15.30 -4.43
CA PHE A 25 19.39 -15.40 -3.31
C PHE A 25 20.56 -14.40 -3.42
N LEU A 26 20.27 -13.17 -3.85
CA LEU A 26 21.28 -12.13 -4.03
C LEU A 26 21.67 -11.52 -2.69
N ASN A 27 22.92 -11.69 -2.31
CA ASN A 27 23.49 -11.05 -1.12
C ASN A 27 24.05 -9.65 -1.43
N ASP A 28 24.60 -8.98 -0.41
CA ASP A 28 25.18 -7.64 -0.53
C ASP A 28 26.27 -7.51 -1.61
N MET A 29 27.07 -8.55 -1.83
CA MET A 29 28.10 -8.53 -2.87
C MET A 29 27.47 -8.51 -4.27
N ALA A 30 26.35 -9.23 -4.46
CA ALA A 30 25.58 -9.17 -5.69
C ALA A 30 24.87 -7.81 -5.85
N ALA A 31 24.32 -7.24 -4.78
CA ALA A 31 23.75 -5.89 -4.79
C ALA A 31 24.79 -4.82 -5.17
N GLN A 32 26.04 -4.94 -4.70
CA GLN A 32 27.15 -4.08 -5.13
C GLN A 32 27.49 -4.26 -6.61
N ALA A 33 27.42 -5.48 -7.15
CA ALA A 33 27.62 -5.70 -8.59
C ALA A 33 26.50 -5.05 -9.41
N VAL A 34 25.25 -5.16 -8.95
CA VAL A 34 24.10 -4.46 -9.55
C VAL A 34 24.29 -2.94 -9.48
N ALA A 35 24.75 -2.41 -8.34
CA ALA A 35 25.05 -0.98 -8.21
C ALA A 35 26.11 -0.52 -9.22
N ARG A 36 27.17 -1.30 -9.45
CA ARG A 36 28.17 -1.00 -10.50
C ARG A 36 27.55 -1.03 -11.91
N LEU A 37 26.66 -1.99 -12.19
CA LEU A 37 25.94 -2.06 -13.46
C LEU A 37 25.04 -0.83 -13.67
N MET A 38 24.39 -0.33 -12.62
CA MET A 38 23.58 0.89 -12.67
C MET A 38 24.40 2.12 -13.06
N GLN A 39 25.68 2.20 -12.66
CA GLN A 39 26.55 3.34 -13.01
C GLN A 39 26.84 3.43 -14.52
N VAL A 40 26.91 2.30 -15.20
CA VAL A 40 27.12 2.24 -16.67
C VAL A 40 25.81 2.21 -17.46
N ASN A 41 24.67 2.09 -16.76
CA ASN A 41 23.32 2.11 -17.33
C ASN A 41 22.48 3.26 -16.75
N PRO A 42 22.81 4.53 -17.05
CA PRO A 42 22.04 5.69 -16.57
C PRO A 42 20.58 5.69 -17.07
N GLY A 43 20.29 4.94 -18.14
CA GLY A 43 18.95 4.74 -18.68
C GLY A 43 18.06 3.78 -17.88
N LEU A 44 18.58 3.10 -16.86
CA LEU A 44 17.79 2.15 -16.07
C LEU A 44 16.63 2.85 -15.36
N GLN A 45 15.41 2.40 -15.62
CA GLN A 45 14.17 2.97 -15.08
C GLN A 45 13.59 2.13 -13.93
N LEU A 46 13.77 0.81 -13.95
CA LEU A 46 13.23 -0.10 -12.93
C LEU A 46 14.29 -1.09 -12.45
N LEU A 47 14.43 -1.18 -11.13
CA LEU A 47 15.21 -2.21 -10.45
C LEU A 47 14.31 -2.96 -9.46
N ASP A 48 14.19 -4.27 -9.65
CA ASP A 48 13.46 -5.17 -8.76
C ASP A 48 14.38 -6.27 -8.24
N LEU A 49 14.60 -6.26 -6.92
CA LEU A 49 15.37 -7.23 -6.18
C LEU A 49 14.51 -7.94 -5.13
N THR A 50 13.21 -8.09 -5.36
CA THR A 50 12.28 -8.70 -4.40
C THR A 50 12.77 -10.08 -3.90
N GLY A 51 12.67 -10.34 -2.60
CA GLY A 51 12.89 -11.69 -2.06
C GLY A 51 14.31 -12.20 -2.18
N ASN A 52 15.30 -11.33 -1.93
CA ASN A 52 16.72 -11.67 -1.92
C ASN A 52 17.31 -11.54 -0.51
N GLU A 53 18.65 -11.60 -0.41
CA GLU A 53 19.40 -11.48 0.85
C GLU A 53 20.14 -10.12 0.92
N VAL A 54 19.52 -9.06 0.38
CA VAL A 54 20.08 -7.70 0.40
C VAL A 54 19.90 -7.12 1.81
N THR A 55 21.00 -6.87 2.52
CA THR A 55 20.97 -6.27 3.87
C THR A 55 21.13 -4.75 3.82
N ASP A 56 21.30 -4.10 4.98
CA ASP A 56 21.65 -2.69 5.09
C ASP A 56 22.81 -2.31 4.13
N LYS A 57 23.82 -3.18 3.96
CA LYS A 57 25.02 -2.91 3.15
C LYS A 57 24.74 -2.90 1.65
N GLY A 58 23.97 -3.88 1.17
CA GLY A 58 23.59 -3.94 -0.24
C GLY A 58 22.64 -2.80 -0.61
N ALA A 59 21.70 -2.46 0.28
CA ALA A 59 20.85 -1.29 0.13
C ALA A 59 21.67 0.00 0.05
N ALA A 60 22.65 0.19 0.95
CA ALA A 60 23.54 1.34 0.94
C ALA A 60 24.27 1.50 -0.41
N ALA A 61 24.82 0.41 -0.96
CA ALA A 61 25.51 0.43 -2.25
C ALA A 61 24.61 0.87 -3.41
N ILE A 62 23.35 0.43 -3.43
CA ILE A 62 22.35 0.86 -4.42
C ILE A 62 22.03 2.35 -4.23
N THR A 63 21.76 2.76 -2.99
CA THR A 63 21.39 4.15 -2.68
C THR A 63 22.50 5.15 -2.94
N GLU A 64 23.77 4.77 -2.80
CA GLU A 64 24.92 5.61 -3.13
C GLU A 64 24.92 5.98 -4.62
N VAL A 65 24.55 5.05 -5.50
CA VAL A 65 24.41 5.32 -6.93
C VAL A 65 23.20 6.22 -7.20
N LEU A 66 22.08 5.96 -6.52
CA LEU A 66 20.85 6.73 -6.68
C LEU A 66 20.92 8.16 -6.12
N ALA A 67 21.85 8.43 -5.20
CA ALA A 67 22.10 9.76 -4.67
C ALA A 67 22.81 10.67 -5.67
N LYS A 68 23.38 10.11 -6.75
CA LYS A 68 24.07 10.88 -7.79
C LYS A 68 23.06 11.61 -8.70
N PRO A 69 23.35 12.84 -9.17
CA PRO A 69 22.43 13.62 -10.00
C PRO A 69 22.03 12.94 -11.31
N GLU A 70 22.88 12.07 -11.85
CA GLU A 70 22.65 11.38 -13.12
C GLU A 70 21.75 10.15 -12.98
N ALA A 71 21.40 9.74 -11.76
CA ALA A 71 20.61 8.55 -11.52
C ALA A 71 19.16 8.73 -12.03
N GLY A 72 18.80 8.00 -13.09
CA GLY A 72 17.50 8.07 -13.76
C GLY A 72 16.41 7.14 -13.24
N LEU A 73 16.69 6.33 -12.21
CA LEU A 73 15.79 5.26 -11.75
C LEU A 73 14.43 5.81 -11.30
N LYS A 74 13.35 5.19 -11.77
CA LYS A 74 11.96 5.57 -11.45
C LYS A 74 11.33 4.66 -10.41
N ALA A 75 11.68 3.38 -10.42
CA ALA A 75 11.14 2.38 -9.52
C ALA A 75 12.25 1.54 -8.88
N LEU A 76 12.27 1.53 -7.55
CA LEU A 76 13.14 0.68 -6.74
C LEU A 76 12.28 -0.24 -5.89
N ILE A 77 12.36 -1.54 -6.16
CA ILE A 77 11.62 -2.58 -5.43
C ILE A 77 12.63 -3.45 -4.69
N LEU A 78 12.57 -3.37 -3.37
CA LEU A 78 13.46 -4.09 -2.46
C LEU A 78 12.69 -5.01 -1.50
N ARG A 79 11.39 -5.20 -1.72
CA ARG A 79 10.49 -6.02 -0.88
C ARG A 79 11.11 -7.35 -0.47
N HIS A 80 10.78 -7.85 0.73
CA HIS A 80 11.24 -9.14 1.24
C HIS A 80 12.78 -9.26 1.26
N ASN A 81 13.48 -8.21 1.68
CA ASN A 81 14.93 -8.23 1.91
C ASN A 81 15.26 -7.79 3.35
N PRO A 82 16.27 -8.35 4.01
CA PRO A 82 16.63 -8.00 5.39
C PRO A 82 17.35 -6.64 5.53
N ILE A 83 16.73 -5.55 5.07
CA ILE A 83 17.36 -4.22 4.95
C ILE A 83 17.52 -3.53 6.29
N GLY A 84 16.58 -3.65 7.23
CA GLY A 84 16.70 -3.05 8.57
C GLY A 84 16.63 -1.51 8.62
N ASP A 85 16.82 -0.95 9.82
CA ASP A 85 16.83 0.50 10.06
C ASP A 85 18.02 1.23 9.42
N THR A 86 19.21 0.62 9.36
CA THR A 86 20.40 1.31 8.83
C THR A 86 20.28 1.47 7.32
N GLY A 87 19.80 0.43 6.63
CA GLY A 87 19.51 0.48 5.20
C GLY A 87 18.36 1.44 4.88
N ALA A 88 17.29 1.45 5.68
CA ALA A 88 16.21 2.42 5.51
C ALA A 88 16.65 3.88 5.71
N LEU A 89 17.59 4.14 6.63
CA LEU A 89 18.20 5.46 6.79
C LEU A 89 19.05 5.85 5.56
N ALA A 90 19.79 4.90 4.98
CA ALA A 90 20.51 5.15 3.72
C ALA A 90 19.55 5.51 2.57
N VAL A 91 18.40 4.82 2.48
CA VAL A 91 17.33 5.17 1.54
C VAL A 91 16.78 6.57 1.83
N ALA A 92 16.52 6.90 3.09
CA ALA A 92 16.03 8.21 3.49
C ALA A 92 17.00 9.34 3.10
N ASP A 93 18.30 9.15 3.32
CA ASP A 93 19.30 10.16 2.96
C ASP A 93 19.44 10.32 1.45
N MET A 94 19.37 9.22 0.69
CA MET A 94 19.30 9.27 -0.78
C MET A 94 18.07 10.04 -1.29
N LEU A 95 16.89 9.85 -0.67
CA LEU A 95 15.68 10.56 -1.06
C LEU A 95 15.81 12.09 -0.92
N ARG A 96 16.66 12.60 -0.03
CA ARG A 96 16.85 14.05 0.16
C ARG A 96 17.44 14.73 -1.07
N SER A 97 18.32 14.06 -1.81
CA SER A 97 18.93 14.60 -3.04
C SER A 97 18.32 14.03 -4.33
N ASN A 98 17.81 12.80 -4.30
CA ASN A 98 17.23 12.16 -5.48
C ASN A 98 15.94 12.87 -5.93
N ARG A 99 15.79 13.07 -7.24
CA ARG A 99 14.61 13.70 -7.87
C ARG A 99 14.01 12.85 -8.99
N SER A 100 14.51 11.64 -9.19
CA SER A 100 14.08 10.73 -10.26
C SER A 100 13.11 9.66 -9.78
N LEU A 101 13.29 9.17 -8.55
CA LEU A 101 12.54 8.04 -8.01
C LEU A 101 11.09 8.43 -7.75
N THR A 102 10.17 7.65 -8.32
CA THR A 102 8.71 7.82 -8.20
C THR A 102 8.06 6.70 -7.40
N LEU A 103 8.68 5.50 -7.37
CA LEU A 103 8.19 4.34 -6.64
C LEU A 103 9.31 3.75 -5.77
N LEU A 104 8.99 3.55 -4.49
CA LEU A 104 9.83 2.87 -3.53
C LEU A 104 9.01 1.80 -2.80
N ASP A 105 9.39 0.54 -2.97
CA ASP A 105 8.81 -0.60 -2.24
C ASP A 105 9.83 -1.17 -1.25
N LEU A 106 9.53 -0.99 0.04
CA LEU A 106 10.27 -1.53 1.19
C LEU A 106 9.39 -2.47 2.04
N ALA A 107 8.38 -3.09 1.42
CA ALA A 107 7.52 -4.04 2.11
C ALA A 107 8.31 -5.23 2.67
N ASP A 108 8.04 -5.60 3.91
CA ASP A 108 8.69 -6.72 4.61
C ASP A 108 10.23 -6.62 4.56
N CYS A 109 10.74 -5.40 4.74
CA CYS A 109 12.17 -5.11 4.73
C CYS A 109 12.81 -5.00 6.14
N HIS A 110 12.09 -5.45 7.17
CA HIS A 110 12.51 -5.31 8.58
C HIS A 110 12.79 -3.86 9.02
N VAL A 111 12.14 -2.88 8.37
CA VAL A 111 12.27 -1.46 8.71
C VAL A 111 11.53 -1.21 10.01
N ALA A 112 12.22 -0.73 11.04
CA ALA A 112 11.63 -0.43 12.35
C ALA A 112 11.46 1.09 12.53
N VAL A 113 11.32 1.51 13.79
CA VAL A 113 10.98 2.89 14.15
C VAL A 113 11.99 3.91 13.61
N LYS A 114 13.31 3.64 13.68
CA LYS A 114 14.30 4.65 13.26
C LYS A 114 14.30 4.83 11.75
N GLY A 115 14.20 3.73 10.99
CA GLY A 115 14.10 3.76 9.54
C GLY A 115 12.84 4.50 9.08
N LEU A 116 11.69 4.22 9.70
CA LEU A 116 10.43 4.90 9.41
C LEU A 116 10.49 6.40 9.68
N ILE A 117 11.06 6.82 10.82
CA ILE A 117 11.26 8.25 11.13
C ILE A 117 12.19 8.89 10.11
N GLY A 118 13.28 8.21 9.72
CA GLY A 118 14.19 8.66 8.66
C GLY A 118 13.46 8.93 7.35
N LEU A 119 12.68 7.95 6.87
CA LEU A 119 11.90 8.04 5.64
C LEU A 119 10.85 9.16 5.71
N ALA A 120 10.10 9.24 6.81
CA ALA A 120 9.10 10.29 7.01
C ALA A 120 9.73 11.69 6.98
N ASN A 121 10.89 11.87 7.62
CA ASN A 121 11.62 13.13 7.60
C ASN A 121 12.17 13.46 6.21
N ALA A 122 12.65 12.48 5.46
CA ALA A 122 13.12 12.69 4.08
C ALA A 122 12.01 13.12 3.11
N LEU A 123 10.75 12.83 3.44
CA LEU A 123 9.58 13.17 2.64
C LEU A 123 8.82 14.41 3.13
N THR A 124 9.18 14.94 4.30
CA THR A 124 8.52 16.09 4.94
C THR A 124 8.98 17.42 4.31
N ALA A 125 8.04 18.30 3.97
CA ALA A 125 8.33 19.61 3.36
C ALA A 125 8.94 20.62 4.38
N PRO A 126 9.62 21.71 3.93
CA PRO A 126 9.80 22.15 2.53
C PRO A 126 10.91 21.42 1.76
N GLU A 127 11.92 20.92 2.47
CA GLU A 127 13.16 20.36 1.90
C GLU A 127 13.08 18.88 1.50
N GLY A 128 12.01 18.19 1.88
CA GLY A 128 11.80 16.78 1.57
C GLY A 128 11.61 16.48 0.07
N ASN A 129 11.76 15.20 -0.26
CA ASN A 129 11.64 14.67 -1.62
C ASN A 129 10.30 15.05 -2.28
N ARG A 130 10.36 15.46 -3.55
CA ARG A 130 9.22 15.91 -4.36
C ARG A 130 9.03 15.10 -5.65
N SER A 131 9.66 13.93 -5.75
CA SER A 131 9.50 13.03 -6.90
C SER A 131 8.71 11.78 -6.55
N LEU A 132 8.81 11.31 -5.29
CA LEU A 132 8.20 10.07 -4.85
C LEU A 132 6.67 10.20 -4.83
N GLN A 133 6.02 9.23 -5.47
CA GLN A 133 4.57 9.13 -5.64
C GLN A 133 3.99 7.88 -4.96
N VAL A 134 4.75 6.78 -4.96
CA VAL A 134 4.35 5.49 -4.41
C VAL A 134 5.34 5.08 -3.33
N LEU A 135 4.84 4.82 -2.13
CA LEU A 135 5.61 4.33 -1.01
C LEU A 135 4.91 3.11 -0.38
N ASP A 136 5.57 1.96 -0.44
CA ASP A 136 5.13 0.76 0.26
C ASP A 136 6.02 0.48 1.47
N LEU A 137 5.39 0.48 2.66
CA LEU A 137 6.00 0.21 3.96
C LEU A 137 5.26 -0.94 4.66
N GLU A 138 4.68 -1.85 3.89
CA GLU A 138 4.03 -3.04 4.44
C GLU A 138 4.96 -3.79 5.41
N ASP A 139 4.40 -4.25 6.52
CA ASP A 139 5.09 -4.99 7.58
C ASP A 139 6.32 -4.24 8.15
N ALA A 140 6.31 -2.91 8.09
CA ALA A 140 7.26 -2.13 8.85
C ALA A 140 7.03 -2.34 10.36
N GLN A 141 8.10 -2.61 11.09
CA GLN A 141 8.10 -2.97 12.50
C GLN A 141 7.85 -1.74 13.39
N LEU A 142 6.59 -1.33 13.45
CA LEU A 142 6.12 -0.33 14.40
C LEU A 142 6.04 -0.98 15.79
N ALA A 143 6.96 -0.59 16.67
CA ALA A 143 6.86 -0.88 18.10
C ALA A 143 5.93 0.15 18.78
N ALA A 144 5.34 -0.29 19.89
CA ALA A 144 4.53 0.41 20.90
C ALA A 144 3.62 1.62 20.52
N PRO A 145 2.39 1.69 21.06
CA PRO A 145 1.47 2.83 20.88
C PRO A 145 1.98 4.22 21.28
N GLN A 146 3.09 4.30 22.02
CA GLN A 146 3.66 5.54 22.56
C GLN A 146 4.76 6.14 21.66
N ASP A 147 5.08 5.50 20.54
CA ASP A 147 6.17 5.95 19.68
C ASP A 147 5.76 7.17 18.83
N SER A 148 6.67 8.15 18.77
CA SER A 148 6.51 9.38 17.97
C SER A 148 6.47 9.12 16.45
N THR A 149 6.60 7.87 16.01
CA THR A 149 6.61 7.48 14.59
C THR A 149 5.38 8.00 13.86
N TYR A 150 4.19 7.81 14.41
CA TYR A 150 2.95 8.28 13.80
C TYR A 150 2.83 9.81 13.77
N GLN A 151 3.51 10.53 14.67
CA GLN A 151 3.59 11.99 14.61
C GLN A 151 4.45 12.43 13.43
N HIS A 152 5.59 11.76 13.20
CA HIS A 152 6.45 12.01 12.03
C HIS A 152 5.73 11.64 10.73
N MET A 153 5.05 10.50 10.68
CA MET A 153 4.23 10.10 9.52
C MET A 153 3.09 11.08 9.27
N SER A 154 2.38 11.52 10.32
CA SER A 154 1.32 12.53 10.18
C SER A 154 1.88 13.84 9.61
N ARG A 155 3.04 14.30 10.11
CA ARG A 155 3.71 15.49 9.58
C ARG A 155 4.12 15.32 8.11
N MET A 156 4.63 14.15 7.74
CA MET A 156 4.93 13.81 6.35
C MET A 156 3.66 13.88 5.50
N LEU A 157 2.57 13.20 5.87
CA LEU A 157 1.31 13.20 5.13
C LEU A 157 0.70 14.60 4.98
N ALA A 158 0.80 15.43 6.02
CA ALA A 158 0.28 16.78 6.03
C ALA A 158 1.02 17.74 5.09
N THR A 159 2.30 17.49 4.85
CA THR A 159 3.18 18.46 4.17
C THR A 159 3.70 17.98 2.83
N ASN A 160 3.78 16.66 2.62
CA ASN A 160 4.10 16.08 1.35
C ASN A 160 2.92 16.24 0.38
N THR A 161 3.23 16.61 -0.86
CA THR A 161 2.25 16.94 -1.90
C THR A 161 2.35 16.04 -3.12
N THR A 162 3.28 15.07 -3.10
CA THR A 162 3.65 14.27 -4.28
C THR A 162 3.27 12.82 -4.15
N LEU A 163 3.22 12.29 -2.92
CA LEU A 163 2.69 10.97 -2.65
C LEU A 163 1.22 10.89 -3.07
N THR A 164 0.90 9.80 -3.76
CA THR A 164 -0.45 9.47 -4.23
C THR A 164 -0.85 8.08 -3.78
N GLU A 165 0.13 7.21 -3.49
CA GLU A 165 -0.08 5.85 -3.03
C GLU A 165 0.73 5.56 -1.78
N LEU A 166 0.07 5.03 -0.76
CA LEU A 166 0.71 4.60 0.49
C LEU A 166 0.16 3.26 0.95
N SER A 167 1.07 2.36 1.29
CA SER A 167 0.75 1.12 2.00
C SER A 167 1.36 1.13 3.40
N LEU A 168 0.49 0.98 4.39
CA LEU A 168 0.80 0.71 5.80
C LEU A 168 0.20 -0.64 6.21
N ALA A 169 0.19 -1.58 5.27
CA ALA A 169 -0.33 -2.92 5.52
C ALA A 169 0.51 -3.62 6.60
N LYS A 170 -0.11 -4.45 7.45
CA LYS A 170 0.60 -5.30 8.42
C LYS A 170 1.45 -4.53 9.45
N CYS A 171 1.26 -3.22 9.56
CA CYS A 171 1.99 -2.33 10.47
C CYS A 171 1.45 -2.33 11.92
N ARG A 172 0.51 -3.23 12.25
CA ARG A 172 -0.16 -3.32 13.55
C ARG A 172 -0.86 -2.02 13.99
N LEU A 173 -1.30 -1.21 13.03
CA LEU A 173 -2.03 0.04 13.26
C LEU A 173 -3.31 -0.23 14.06
N VAL A 174 -3.51 0.50 15.17
CA VAL A 174 -4.78 0.50 15.93
C VAL A 174 -5.56 1.79 15.70
N ASP A 175 -6.81 1.81 16.16
CA ASP A 175 -7.77 2.91 15.96
C ASP A 175 -7.22 4.29 16.36
N SER A 176 -6.52 4.39 17.49
CA SER A 176 -5.94 5.67 17.96
C SER A 176 -4.87 6.22 17.01
N GLN A 177 -4.12 5.36 16.33
CA GLN A 177 -3.10 5.79 15.37
C GLN A 177 -3.71 6.11 14.00
N LEU A 178 -4.75 5.38 13.60
CA LEU A 178 -5.55 5.78 12.44
C LEU A 178 -6.17 7.18 12.66
N GLU A 179 -6.66 7.44 13.87
CA GLU A 179 -7.19 8.75 14.28
C GLU A 179 -6.12 9.85 14.20
N LEU A 180 -4.89 9.58 14.65
CA LEU A 180 -3.76 10.52 14.50
C LEU A 180 -3.44 10.80 13.04
N LEU A 181 -3.29 9.76 12.21
CA LEU A 181 -2.98 9.91 10.79
C LEU A 181 -4.09 10.67 10.06
N THR A 182 -5.35 10.42 10.43
CA THR A 182 -6.52 11.10 9.86
C THR A 182 -6.52 12.58 10.24
N THR A 183 -6.47 12.89 11.54
CA THR A 183 -6.63 14.25 12.06
C THR A 183 -5.43 15.15 11.79
N TYR A 184 -4.21 14.63 11.91
CA TYR A 184 -2.99 15.43 11.81
C TYR A 184 -2.24 15.27 10.49
N GLY A 185 -2.50 14.18 9.75
CA GLY A 185 -1.89 13.90 8.44
C GLY A 185 -2.84 14.20 7.29
N PHE A 186 -3.71 13.25 6.96
CA PHE A 186 -4.57 13.31 5.79
C PHE A 186 -5.47 14.56 5.76
N ALA A 187 -6.02 14.98 6.90
CA ALA A 187 -6.90 16.16 6.96
C ALA A 187 -6.19 17.47 6.60
N ARG A 188 -4.86 17.50 6.69
CA ARG A 188 -4.02 18.64 6.33
C ARG A 188 -3.30 18.45 4.99
N SER A 189 -3.40 17.26 4.42
CA SER A 189 -2.74 16.91 3.16
C SER A 189 -3.38 17.63 1.99
N SER A 190 -2.56 18.21 1.12
CA SER A 190 -2.98 18.73 -0.19
C SER A 190 -2.65 17.79 -1.34
N ALA A 191 -2.10 16.61 -1.02
CA ALA A 191 -1.85 15.55 -1.98
C ALA A 191 -3.16 14.96 -2.51
N ARG A 192 -3.08 14.32 -3.69
CA ARG A 192 -4.22 13.67 -4.35
C ARG A 192 -4.05 12.16 -4.24
N TRP A 193 -4.59 11.58 -3.18
CA TRP A 193 -4.44 10.15 -2.90
C TRP A 193 -5.30 9.32 -3.87
N SER A 194 -4.66 8.35 -4.53
CA SER A 194 -5.29 7.38 -5.43
C SER A 194 -5.34 5.99 -4.82
N SER A 195 -4.42 5.64 -3.92
CA SER A 195 -4.36 4.30 -3.30
C SER A 195 -3.98 4.40 -1.83
N LEU A 196 -4.75 3.72 -0.98
CA LEU A 196 -4.45 3.58 0.44
C LEU A 196 -4.65 2.13 0.88
N SER A 197 -3.58 1.52 1.39
CA SER A 197 -3.62 0.19 1.96
C SER A 197 -3.40 0.23 3.47
N LEU A 198 -4.42 -0.26 4.19
CA LEU A 198 -4.44 -0.43 5.65
C LEU A 198 -4.74 -1.90 6.03
N ARG A 199 -4.51 -2.85 5.11
CA ARG A 199 -4.82 -4.27 5.34
C ARG A 199 -3.95 -4.87 6.46
N ALA A 200 -4.42 -5.98 7.04
CA ALA A 200 -3.70 -6.75 8.05
C ALA A 200 -3.27 -5.92 9.27
N ASN A 201 -4.07 -4.90 9.64
CA ASN A 201 -3.84 -4.09 10.82
C ASN A 201 -4.78 -4.53 11.97
N ARG A 202 -4.86 -3.74 13.03
CA ARG A 202 -5.68 -4.01 14.22
C ARG A 202 -6.82 -3.01 14.34
N LEU A 203 -7.40 -2.62 13.20
CA LEU A 203 -8.54 -1.73 13.18
C LEU A 203 -9.77 -2.48 13.69
N SER A 204 -10.43 -1.92 14.70
CA SER A 204 -11.59 -2.50 15.36
C SER A 204 -12.89 -1.84 14.87
N PRO A 205 -14.09 -2.27 15.33
CA PRO A 205 -15.34 -1.60 14.99
C PRO A 205 -15.39 -0.13 15.42
N PHE A 206 -14.62 0.25 16.45
CA PHE A 206 -14.53 1.63 16.92
C PHE A 206 -13.79 2.56 15.93
N SER A 207 -13.08 2.01 14.94
CA SER A 207 -12.45 2.80 13.87
C SER A 207 -13.45 3.32 12.82
N GLY A 208 -14.70 2.82 12.80
CA GLY A 208 -15.71 3.18 11.81
C GLY A 208 -15.89 4.70 11.62
N PRO A 209 -16.15 5.49 12.68
CA PRO A 209 -16.26 6.95 12.57
C PRO A 209 -14.99 7.62 12.03
N THR A 210 -13.80 7.12 12.38
CA THR A 210 -12.53 7.63 11.87
C THR A 210 -12.37 7.31 10.38
N LEU A 211 -12.72 6.11 9.93
CA LEU A 211 -12.73 5.73 8.51
C LEU A 211 -13.72 6.57 7.70
N GLU A 212 -14.92 6.77 8.21
CA GLU A 212 -15.93 7.65 7.59
C GLU A 212 -15.38 9.07 7.42
N ARG A 213 -14.76 9.63 8.46
CA ARG A 213 -14.18 10.97 8.37
C ARG A 213 -12.95 11.02 7.45
N LEU A 214 -12.10 10.00 7.46
CA LEU A 214 -10.93 9.88 6.59
C LEU A 214 -11.33 9.87 5.11
N LEU A 215 -12.32 9.06 4.75
CA LEU A 215 -12.79 8.93 3.36
C LEU A 215 -13.58 10.17 2.89
N ALA A 216 -14.14 10.93 3.83
CA ALA A 216 -14.78 12.22 3.54
C ALA A 216 -13.79 13.37 3.32
N LEU A 217 -12.49 13.17 3.52
CA LEU A 217 -11.50 14.24 3.36
C LEU A 217 -11.29 14.62 1.89
N PRO A 218 -11.15 15.92 1.57
CA PRO A 218 -10.86 16.37 0.20
C PRO A 218 -9.60 15.73 -0.42
N ALA A 219 -8.59 15.40 0.40
CA ALA A 219 -7.36 14.78 -0.09
C ALA A 219 -7.57 13.36 -0.66
N LEU A 220 -8.65 12.67 -0.23
CA LEU A 220 -9.02 11.31 -0.65
C LEU A 220 -10.18 11.30 -1.66
N CYS A 221 -10.66 12.46 -2.15
CA CYS A 221 -11.78 12.50 -3.11
C CYS A 221 -11.47 11.81 -4.46
N ARG A 222 -10.20 11.50 -4.73
CA ARG A 222 -9.71 10.80 -5.92
C ARG A 222 -9.24 9.38 -5.62
N LEU A 223 -9.57 8.84 -4.44
CA LEU A 223 -9.16 7.51 -4.03
C LEU A 223 -9.80 6.47 -4.95
N GLN A 224 -8.96 5.67 -5.60
CA GLN A 224 -9.34 4.59 -6.51
C GLN A 224 -9.22 3.22 -5.86
N ARG A 225 -8.26 3.04 -4.95
CA ARG A 225 -8.06 1.76 -4.25
C ARG A 225 -8.04 1.95 -2.75
N LEU A 226 -8.87 1.19 -2.06
CA LEU A 226 -8.89 1.08 -0.61
C LEU A 226 -8.84 -0.39 -0.19
N THR A 227 -7.76 -0.79 0.49
CA THR A 227 -7.65 -2.15 1.03
C THR A 227 -7.64 -2.13 2.55
N LEU A 228 -8.67 -2.74 3.14
CA LEU A 228 -8.89 -2.87 4.58
C LEU A 228 -8.96 -4.35 5.01
N ALA A 229 -8.61 -5.29 4.12
CA ALA A 229 -8.65 -6.72 4.39
C ALA A 229 -7.94 -7.12 5.68
N SER A 230 -8.39 -8.19 6.32
CA SER A 230 -7.75 -8.76 7.51
C SER A 230 -7.60 -7.76 8.66
N ASN A 231 -8.63 -6.97 8.91
CA ASN A 231 -8.81 -6.19 10.15
C ASN A 231 -9.97 -6.80 10.96
N SER A 232 -10.46 -6.10 11.97
CA SER A 232 -11.61 -6.51 12.79
C SER A 232 -12.71 -5.44 12.77
N LEU A 233 -13.03 -4.90 11.59
CA LEU A 233 -13.98 -3.77 11.46
C LEU A 233 -15.41 -4.10 11.92
N GLY A 234 -15.84 -5.36 11.81
CA GLY A 234 -17.19 -5.77 12.22
C GLY A 234 -18.30 -5.01 11.49
N ASN A 235 -19.52 -5.08 12.06
CA ASN A 235 -20.70 -4.44 11.49
C ASN A 235 -20.62 -2.92 11.49
N ASP A 236 -20.06 -2.31 12.54
CA ASP A 236 -20.02 -0.86 12.69
C ASP A 236 -19.07 -0.21 11.67
N GLY A 237 -17.88 -0.80 11.47
CA GLY A 237 -16.95 -0.36 10.44
C GLY A 237 -17.53 -0.50 9.03
N ALA A 238 -18.16 -1.64 8.73
CA ALA A 238 -18.84 -1.86 7.45
C ALA A 238 -20.00 -0.86 7.22
N SER A 239 -20.79 -0.58 8.25
CA SER A 239 -21.88 0.39 8.18
C SER A 239 -21.38 1.82 7.97
N ALA A 240 -20.22 2.18 8.56
CA ALA A 240 -19.58 3.46 8.33
C ALA A 240 -19.11 3.62 6.87
N LEU A 241 -18.48 2.57 6.32
CA LEU A 241 -18.11 2.53 4.91
C LEU A 241 -19.34 2.65 3.99
N ALA A 242 -20.42 1.93 4.29
CA ALA A 242 -21.66 2.00 3.51
C ALA A 242 -22.26 3.42 3.45
N ARG A 243 -22.12 4.24 4.49
CA ARG A 243 -22.58 5.64 4.49
C ARG A 243 -21.72 6.56 3.64
N VAL A 244 -20.40 6.40 3.70
CA VAL A 244 -19.46 7.35 3.09
C VAL A 244 -19.15 7.05 1.63
N LEU A 245 -19.08 5.78 1.24
CA LEU A 245 -18.66 5.38 -0.11
C LEU A 245 -19.51 6.03 -1.22
N PRO A 246 -20.86 6.04 -1.14
CA PRO A 246 -21.69 6.65 -2.18
C PRO A 246 -21.56 8.17 -2.31
N THR A 247 -21.12 8.85 -1.24
CA THR A 247 -21.20 10.32 -1.14
C THR A 247 -19.84 11.01 -1.25
N ALA A 248 -18.77 10.37 -0.81
CA ALA A 248 -17.44 11.00 -0.74
C ALA A 248 -16.35 10.30 -1.57
N CYS A 249 -16.61 9.11 -2.12
CA CYS A 249 -15.63 8.33 -2.87
C CYS A 249 -16.07 8.13 -4.34
N PRO A 250 -16.16 9.19 -5.16
CA PRO A 250 -16.71 9.09 -6.51
C PRO A 250 -15.84 8.26 -7.46
N ASP A 251 -14.53 8.19 -7.21
CA ASP A 251 -13.56 7.53 -8.10
C ASP A 251 -13.13 6.14 -7.61
N ILE A 252 -13.75 5.59 -6.55
CA ILE A 252 -13.36 4.29 -5.98
C ILE A 252 -13.60 3.15 -6.96
N ARG A 253 -12.55 2.41 -7.29
CA ARG A 253 -12.57 1.27 -8.22
C ARG A 253 -12.38 -0.05 -7.52
N GLU A 254 -11.54 -0.09 -6.49
CA GLU A 254 -11.23 -1.31 -5.77
C GLU A 254 -11.45 -1.14 -4.28
N LEU A 255 -12.27 -2.02 -3.72
CA LEU A 255 -12.55 -2.10 -2.29
C LEU A 255 -12.31 -3.52 -1.80
N ASP A 256 -11.30 -3.68 -0.93
CA ASP A 256 -10.98 -4.96 -0.31
C ASP A 256 -11.34 -4.94 1.18
N LEU A 257 -12.38 -5.69 1.54
CA LEU A 257 -12.92 -5.85 2.88
C LEU A 257 -12.87 -7.30 3.36
N ARG A 258 -12.04 -8.15 2.74
CA ARG A 258 -11.92 -9.55 3.13
C ARG A 258 -11.57 -9.72 4.61
N SER A 259 -12.07 -10.79 5.22
CA SER A 259 -11.66 -11.20 6.58
C SER A 259 -11.74 -10.07 7.61
N ASN A 260 -12.87 -9.38 7.71
CA ASN A 260 -13.08 -8.25 8.62
C ASN A 260 -14.05 -8.54 9.78
N GLY A 261 -14.52 -9.79 9.89
CA GLY A 261 -15.54 -10.17 10.85
C GLY A 261 -16.87 -9.43 10.66
N ILE A 262 -17.16 -8.98 9.43
CA ILE A 262 -18.41 -8.30 9.11
C ILE A 262 -19.53 -9.35 9.14
N GLY A 263 -20.57 -9.08 9.92
CA GLY A 263 -21.78 -9.90 9.97
C GLY A 263 -22.93 -9.30 9.20
N ASP A 264 -24.13 -9.80 9.44
CA ASP A 264 -25.32 -9.49 8.65
C ASP A 264 -25.66 -8.00 8.58
N VAL A 265 -25.62 -7.29 9.71
CA VAL A 265 -25.98 -5.86 9.74
C VAL A 265 -25.03 -5.05 8.84
N GLY A 266 -23.73 -5.32 8.91
CA GLY A 266 -22.73 -4.65 8.08
C GLY A 266 -22.84 -5.03 6.61
N LEU A 267 -23.05 -6.32 6.31
CA LEU A 267 -23.21 -6.80 4.93
C LEU A 267 -24.49 -6.27 4.27
N LEU A 268 -25.60 -6.20 5.01
CA LEU A 268 -26.85 -5.60 4.53
C LEU A 268 -26.67 -4.10 4.24
N ALA A 269 -25.97 -3.38 5.12
CA ALA A 269 -25.66 -1.97 4.90
C ALA A 269 -24.79 -1.77 3.64
N LEU A 270 -23.74 -2.58 3.47
CA LEU A 270 -22.90 -2.56 2.28
C LEU A 270 -23.71 -2.90 1.02
N ALA A 271 -24.51 -3.98 1.05
CA ALA A 271 -25.35 -4.38 -0.07
C ALA A 271 -26.33 -3.27 -0.51
N ALA A 272 -26.89 -2.51 0.44
CA ALA A 272 -27.75 -1.37 0.12
C ALA A 272 -26.99 -0.18 -0.50
N ALA A 273 -25.73 0.02 -0.12
CA ALA A 273 -24.90 1.13 -0.60
C ALA A 273 -24.22 0.85 -1.95
N LEU A 274 -23.83 -0.40 -2.22
CA LEU A 274 -23.07 -0.80 -3.41
C LEU A 274 -23.69 -0.33 -4.74
N PRO A 275 -25.01 -0.45 -4.99
CA PRO A 275 -25.62 0.02 -6.22
C PRO A 275 -25.52 1.55 -6.44
N LEU A 276 -25.20 2.32 -5.39
CA LEU A 276 -25.01 3.77 -5.47
C LEU A 276 -23.55 4.14 -5.84
N VAL A 277 -22.61 3.19 -5.76
CA VAL A 277 -21.19 3.38 -6.06
C VAL A 277 -20.92 2.95 -7.51
N ASN A 278 -21.13 3.88 -8.44
CA ASN A 278 -21.07 3.58 -9.89
C ASN A 278 -19.66 3.34 -10.45
N SER A 279 -18.61 3.67 -9.69
CA SER A 279 -17.22 3.56 -10.12
C SER A 279 -16.55 2.23 -9.75
N LEU A 280 -17.19 1.40 -8.93
CA LEU A 280 -16.57 0.21 -8.37
C LEU A 280 -16.40 -0.89 -9.44
N GLU A 281 -15.16 -1.35 -9.61
CA GLU A 281 -14.74 -2.36 -10.58
C GLU A 281 -14.34 -3.68 -9.90
N LEU A 282 -13.90 -3.62 -8.64
CA LEU A 282 -13.48 -4.77 -7.83
C LEU A 282 -13.98 -4.66 -6.39
N LEU A 283 -14.68 -5.70 -5.93
CA LEU A 283 -15.15 -5.83 -4.55
C LEU A 283 -14.74 -7.18 -3.98
N LEU A 284 -13.90 -7.16 -2.94
CA LEU A 284 -13.47 -8.36 -2.24
C LEU A 284 -14.10 -8.39 -0.84
N LEU A 285 -14.90 -9.41 -0.56
CA LEU A 285 -15.69 -9.54 0.68
C LEU A 285 -15.55 -10.90 1.35
N TRP A 286 -14.85 -11.87 0.76
CA TRP A 286 -14.70 -13.20 1.33
C TRP A 286 -14.05 -13.19 2.73
N GLY A 287 -14.34 -14.21 3.53
CA GLY A 287 -13.84 -14.31 4.92
C GLY A 287 -14.64 -13.49 5.93
N ASN A 288 -15.79 -12.94 5.53
CA ASN A 288 -16.80 -12.36 6.42
C ASN A 288 -17.91 -13.37 6.75
N SER A 289 -18.80 -13.02 7.67
CA SER A 289 -19.84 -13.91 8.18
C SER A 289 -21.16 -13.69 7.43
N PHE A 290 -21.44 -14.56 6.48
CA PHE A 290 -22.64 -14.50 5.64
C PHE A 290 -23.74 -15.44 6.15
N SER A 291 -24.87 -14.88 6.60
CA SER A 291 -26.12 -15.63 6.77
C SER A 291 -26.90 -15.73 5.45
N PRO A 292 -27.99 -16.51 5.39
CA PRO A 292 -28.85 -16.54 4.20
C PRO A 292 -29.41 -15.17 3.80
N ALA A 293 -29.73 -14.32 4.79
CA ALA A 293 -30.28 -12.99 4.53
C ALA A 293 -29.24 -12.04 3.91
N SER A 294 -28.03 -12.00 4.47
CA SER A 294 -26.94 -11.18 3.93
C SER A 294 -26.40 -11.73 2.61
N SER A 295 -26.34 -13.07 2.46
CA SER A 295 -25.98 -13.72 1.19
C SER A 295 -26.91 -13.32 0.05
N ARG A 296 -28.23 -13.34 0.30
CA ARG A 296 -29.22 -12.89 -0.68
C ARG A 296 -29.05 -11.41 -1.03
N ALA A 297 -28.92 -10.54 -0.03
CA ALA A 297 -28.79 -9.11 -0.27
C ALA A 297 -27.51 -8.76 -1.06
N VAL A 298 -26.38 -9.39 -0.72
CA VAL A 298 -25.13 -9.22 -1.46
C VAL A 298 -25.25 -9.77 -2.88
N ALA A 299 -25.86 -10.94 -3.08
CA ALA A 299 -26.10 -11.49 -4.41
C ALA A 299 -26.99 -10.58 -5.28
N GLU A 300 -28.05 -10.00 -4.70
CA GLU A 300 -28.92 -9.03 -5.36
C GLU A 300 -28.16 -7.74 -5.72
N ALA A 301 -27.32 -7.23 -4.81
CA ALA A 301 -26.47 -6.09 -5.06
C ALA A 301 -25.48 -6.36 -6.21
N LEU A 302 -24.80 -7.51 -6.21
CA LEU A 302 -23.87 -7.91 -7.28
C LEU A 302 -24.57 -8.07 -8.64
N ALA A 303 -25.85 -8.48 -8.65
CA ALA A 303 -26.66 -8.58 -9.86
C ALA A 303 -27.24 -7.23 -10.33
N ALA A 304 -27.07 -6.15 -9.56
CA ALA A 304 -27.63 -4.85 -9.89
C ALA A 304 -27.06 -4.32 -11.23
N PRO A 305 -27.89 -3.73 -12.12
CA PRO A 305 -27.43 -3.22 -13.41
C PRO A 305 -26.31 -2.18 -13.33
N ALA A 306 -26.24 -1.44 -12.21
CA ALA A 306 -25.19 -0.46 -11.95
C ALA A 306 -23.80 -1.11 -11.78
N LEU A 307 -23.74 -2.37 -11.36
CA LEU A 307 -22.51 -3.10 -11.04
C LEU A 307 -22.15 -4.16 -12.10
N ARG A 308 -22.64 -4.02 -13.34
CA ARG A 308 -22.40 -5.01 -14.42
C ARG A 308 -20.93 -5.32 -14.71
N ARG A 309 -20.02 -4.38 -14.42
CA ARG A 309 -18.57 -4.54 -14.62
C ARG A 309 -17.84 -4.92 -13.34
N LEU A 310 -18.56 -5.04 -12.23
CA LEU A 310 -17.97 -5.35 -10.93
C LEU A 310 -17.49 -6.80 -10.93
N ARG A 311 -16.22 -6.98 -10.61
CA ARG A 311 -15.63 -8.27 -10.27
C ARG A 311 -15.68 -8.46 -8.77
N SER A 312 -15.93 -9.69 -8.33
CA SER A 312 -15.95 -10.03 -6.91
C SER A 312 -15.38 -11.41 -6.66
N ASP A 313 -14.79 -11.61 -5.48
CA ASP A 313 -14.37 -12.92 -4.96
C ASP A 313 -15.55 -13.80 -4.51
N LEU A 314 -16.78 -13.30 -4.68
CA LEU A 314 -18.02 -13.99 -4.32
C LEU A 314 -18.73 -14.53 -5.56
N ARG A 315 -19.10 -15.81 -5.51
CA ARG A 315 -19.99 -16.48 -6.46
C ARG A 315 -21.31 -16.86 -5.80
N PRO A 316 -22.43 -16.20 -6.13
CA PRO A 316 -23.75 -16.64 -5.68
C PRO A 316 -24.12 -18.01 -6.24
N TYR A 317 -24.69 -18.86 -5.39
CA TYR A 317 -25.27 -20.16 -5.76
C TYR A 317 -26.46 -20.48 -4.85
N VAL A 318 -27.25 -21.48 -5.21
CA VAL A 318 -28.46 -21.88 -4.46
C VAL A 318 -28.25 -23.27 -3.87
N VAL A 319 -28.51 -23.41 -2.56
CA VAL A 319 -28.52 -24.68 -1.82
C VAL A 319 -29.86 -24.79 -1.13
N ASP A 320 -30.62 -25.85 -1.40
CA ASP A 320 -31.91 -26.13 -0.76
C ASP A 320 -32.93 -24.96 -0.82
N GLY A 321 -32.85 -24.14 -1.88
CA GLY A 321 -33.71 -22.98 -2.07
C GLY A 321 -33.21 -21.69 -1.40
N GLU A 322 -32.12 -21.73 -0.65
CA GLU A 322 -31.48 -20.57 -0.06
C GLU A 322 -30.26 -20.11 -0.89
N VAL A 323 -30.07 -18.79 -0.98
CA VAL A 323 -28.91 -18.20 -1.67
C VAL A 323 -27.71 -18.24 -0.72
N ALA A 324 -26.61 -18.82 -1.19
CA ALA A 324 -25.33 -18.86 -0.52
C ALA A 324 -24.24 -18.25 -1.41
N LEU A 325 -23.08 -17.93 -0.82
CA LEU A 325 -21.93 -17.34 -1.52
C LEU A 325 -20.72 -18.27 -1.39
N ALA A 326 -20.05 -18.54 -2.51
CA ALA A 326 -18.82 -19.34 -2.57
C ALA A 326 -17.64 -18.45 -2.95
N LEU A 327 -16.44 -18.84 -2.51
CA LEU A 327 -15.20 -18.19 -2.96
C LEU A 327 -14.95 -18.51 -4.42
N GLN A 328 -14.60 -17.49 -5.19
CA GLN A 328 -14.05 -17.65 -6.54
C GLN A 328 -12.77 -16.83 -6.69
N GLU A 329 -11.91 -17.25 -7.61
CA GLU A 329 -10.79 -16.43 -8.03
C GLU A 329 -11.30 -15.25 -8.85
N VAL A 330 -10.64 -14.11 -8.70
CA VAL A 330 -10.95 -12.91 -9.47
C VAL A 330 -9.98 -12.84 -10.63
N GLU A 331 -10.47 -13.14 -11.85
CA GLU A 331 -9.77 -12.95 -13.12
C GLU A 331 -9.62 -11.46 -13.48
#